data_AF-A0A497FTZ6-F1
#
_entry.id   AF-A0A497FTZ6-F1
#
_cell.length_a   1.000
_cell.length_b   1.000
_cell.length_c   1.000
_cell.angle_alpha   90.00
_cell.angle_beta   90.00
_cell.angle_gamma   90.00
#
_symmetry.space_group_name_H-M   'P 1'
#
loop_
_entity.id
_entity.type
_entity.pdbx_description
1 polymer ?
#
loop_
_entity_poly.entity_id
_entity_poly.type
_entity_poly.pdbx_seq_one_letter_code
_entity_poly.pdbx_strand_id
1 'polypeptide(L)'
;MPLLENCVYLDSLNENLKERAGFFKLSSDHIHLFTRALVADNLIAIQDSEKIVSCISTSINKELSLEEIEAFLPDPLADIIKYLRKYFWLDKPLYTIIPGLENTSLVSLLSLCSSKAEYILVPYKQQYDTKLLSTVTDILENSGKELLLQIPKLTYQTAHLLQHTQEIWIGPEADLQALLKLRFLQPAVERELELYKKIVVGSEGHYIIEDLDIEWIEKKPYRILVKEPSEIDYLSLVFGKDKVSRVAALLSELIKSSSLTEKNFFDLIRDLG
;
A
#
# COMPACT_ATOMS: atom_id res chain seq x y z
N MET A 1 -1.76 12.40 -17.70
CA MET A 1 -2.09 11.06 -17.15
C MET A 1 -3.30 10.52 -17.91
N PRO A 2 -3.38 9.20 -18.16
CA PRO A 2 -4.55 8.60 -18.82
C PRO A 2 -5.78 8.72 -17.92
N LEU A 3 -6.95 9.08 -18.47
CA LEU A 3 -8.24 9.05 -17.77
C LEU A 3 -8.98 7.75 -18.12
N LEU A 4 -8.94 6.82 -17.17
CA LEU A 4 -9.59 5.52 -17.16
C LEU A 4 -10.79 5.50 -16.20
N GLU A 5 -11.85 4.82 -16.63
CA GLU A 5 -12.98 4.46 -15.77
C GLU A 5 -12.55 3.45 -14.70
N ASN A 6 -13.23 3.47 -13.54
CA ASN A 6 -12.95 2.57 -12.41
C ASN A 6 -11.48 2.53 -11.95
N CYS A 7 -10.71 3.60 -12.19
CA CYS A 7 -9.29 3.65 -11.87
C CYS A 7 -9.01 4.32 -10.51
N VAL A 8 -8.12 3.72 -9.74
CA VAL A 8 -7.54 4.35 -8.54
C VAL A 8 -6.22 5.01 -8.93
N TYR A 9 -6.21 6.33 -8.90
CA TYR A 9 -5.02 7.13 -9.16
C TYR A 9 -4.32 7.43 -7.85
N LEU A 10 -3.07 6.97 -7.70
CA LEU A 10 -2.28 7.28 -6.50
C LEU A 10 -1.67 8.69 -6.55
N ASP A 11 -1.66 9.29 -7.74
CA ASP A 11 -1.39 10.70 -7.96
C ASP A 11 -2.69 11.48 -8.24
N SER A 12 -2.75 12.76 -7.92
CA SER A 12 -4.02 13.51 -7.98
C SER A 12 -4.43 13.98 -9.38
N LEU A 13 -5.72 13.79 -9.66
CA LEU A 13 -6.45 14.31 -10.82
C LEU A 13 -7.57 15.30 -10.46
N ASN A 14 -8.02 15.33 -9.20
CA ASN A 14 -9.27 15.98 -8.80
C ASN A 14 -9.02 17.17 -7.86
N GLU A 15 -9.47 18.37 -8.26
CA GLU A 15 -9.33 19.59 -7.44
C GLU A 15 -10.10 19.56 -6.12
N ASN A 16 -11.13 18.72 -6.01
CA ASN A 16 -11.90 18.54 -4.79
C ASN A 16 -11.21 17.58 -3.80
N LEU A 17 -10.19 16.84 -4.25
CA LEU A 17 -9.39 15.91 -3.44
C LEU A 17 -7.94 16.41 -3.32
N LYS A 18 -7.78 17.70 -2.98
CA LYS A 18 -6.46 18.32 -2.69
C LYS A 18 -5.74 17.69 -1.49
N GLU A 19 -6.48 16.94 -0.69
CA GLU A 19 -6.04 16.33 0.55
C GLU A 19 -6.23 14.83 0.48
N ARG A 20 -5.17 14.06 0.75
CA ARG A 20 -5.19 12.60 0.69
C ARG A 20 -4.59 12.00 1.96
N ALA A 21 -5.19 10.93 2.43
CA ALA A 21 -4.58 10.00 3.37
C ALA A 21 -4.69 8.59 2.78
N GLY A 22 -3.97 7.65 3.35
CA GLY A 22 -4.03 6.24 2.96
C GLY A 22 -5.16 5.49 3.65
N PHE A 23 -5.51 4.36 3.06
CA PHE A 23 -6.32 3.31 3.66
C PHE A 23 -5.45 2.06 3.82
N PHE A 24 -5.62 1.35 4.93
CA PHE A 24 -4.87 0.14 5.20
C PHE A 24 -5.77 -0.91 5.83
N LYS A 25 -5.98 -1.99 5.09
CA LYS A 25 -6.69 -3.18 5.51
C LYS A 25 -6.15 -4.40 4.78
N LEU A 26 -5.36 -5.21 5.47
CA LEU A 26 -4.54 -6.23 4.84
C LEU A 26 -5.00 -7.63 5.26
N SER A 27 -5.11 -8.55 4.30
CA SER A 27 -5.34 -9.96 4.65
C SER A 27 -4.21 -10.48 5.55
N SER A 28 -4.55 -11.28 6.56
CA SER A 28 -3.58 -11.96 7.43
C SER A 28 -2.56 -12.76 6.63
N ASP A 29 -2.96 -13.30 5.48
CA ASP A 29 -2.10 -14.09 4.60
C ASP A 29 -0.95 -13.26 3.98
N HIS A 30 -1.13 -11.93 3.89
CA HIS A 30 -0.17 -11.01 3.28
C HIS A 30 0.69 -10.24 4.31
N ILE A 31 0.62 -10.59 5.60
CA ILE A 31 1.39 -9.89 6.65
C ILE A 31 2.90 -10.01 6.45
N HIS A 32 3.38 -11.11 5.90
CA HIS A 32 4.79 -11.26 5.55
C HIS A 32 5.27 -10.26 4.48
N LEU A 33 4.38 -9.75 3.62
CA LEU A 33 4.70 -8.68 2.68
C LEU A 33 4.77 -7.32 3.38
N PHE A 34 3.86 -7.09 4.34
CA PHE A 34 3.90 -5.89 5.17
C PHE A 34 5.20 -5.81 5.98
N THR A 35 5.63 -6.88 6.65
CA THR A 35 6.90 -6.86 7.38
C THR A 35 8.10 -6.64 6.47
N ARG A 36 8.11 -7.23 5.27
CA ARG A 36 9.14 -6.96 4.26
C ARG A 36 9.14 -5.51 3.80
N ALA A 37 7.98 -4.88 3.66
CA ALA A 37 7.87 -3.46 3.34
C ALA A 37 8.44 -2.56 4.44
N LEU A 38 8.13 -2.87 5.71
CA LEU A 38 8.69 -2.13 6.86
C LEU A 38 10.22 -2.22 6.90
N VAL A 39 10.79 -3.39 6.58
CA VAL A 39 12.25 -3.55 6.45
C VAL A 39 12.79 -2.72 5.29
N ALA A 40 12.14 -2.77 4.12
CA ALA A 40 12.58 -2.03 2.92
C ALA A 40 12.55 -0.51 3.13
N ASP A 41 11.59 -0.01 3.91
CA ASP A 41 11.49 1.40 4.32
C ASP A 41 12.38 1.74 5.54
N ASN A 42 13.19 0.79 6.04
CA ASN A 42 14.06 0.94 7.20
C ASN A 42 13.33 1.31 8.52
N LEU A 43 12.07 0.91 8.67
CA LEU A 43 11.33 1.10 9.91
C LEU A 43 11.66 0.06 10.97
N ILE A 44 11.99 -1.16 10.54
CA ILE A 44 12.36 -2.28 11.43
C ILE A 44 13.61 -2.99 10.90
N ALA A 45 14.30 -3.73 11.77
CA ALA A 45 15.36 -4.64 11.33
C ALA A 45 14.77 -5.97 10.82
N ILE A 46 15.54 -6.68 9.98
CA ILE A 46 15.13 -7.99 9.43
C ILE A 46 14.77 -8.98 10.55
N GLN A 47 15.51 -8.98 11.65
CA GLN A 47 15.28 -9.86 12.81
C GLN A 47 13.94 -9.63 13.50
N ASP A 48 13.36 -8.43 13.39
CA ASP A 48 12.07 -8.11 14.00
C ASP A 48 10.88 -8.63 13.16
N SER A 49 11.12 -9.00 11.90
CA SER A 49 10.07 -9.47 10.99
C SER A 49 9.38 -10.74 11.48
N GLU A 50 10.12 -11.72 11.97
CA GLU A 50 9.58 -12.98 12.51
C GLU A 50 8.73 -12.73 13.77
N LYS A 51 9.16 -11.78 14.60
CA LYS A 51 8.42 -11.37 15.79
C LYS A 51 7.07 -10.76 15.42
N ILE A 52 7.04 -9.88 14.41
CA ILE A 52 5.78 -9.28 13.94
C ILE A 52 4.84 -10.33 13.36
N VAL A 53 5.33 -11.20 12.48
CA VAL A 53 4.51 -12.27 11.87
C VAL A 53 3.96 -13.22 12.94
N SER A 54 4.78 -13.60 13.92
CA SER A 54 4.33 -14.51 15.00
C SER A 54 3.28 -13.87 15.90
N CYS A 55 3.44 -12.60 16.28
CA CYS A 55 2.42 -11.86 17.05
C CYS A 55 1.08 -11.78 16.29
N ILE A 56 1.13 -11.40 15.01
CA ILE A 56 -0.08 -11.15 14.21
C ILE A 56 -0.76 -12.45 13.76
N SER A 57 -0.01 -13.54 13.56
CA SER A 57 -0.59 -14.83 13.14
C SER A 57 -1.59 -15.43 14.14
N THR A 58 -1.60 -14.92 15.37
CA THR A 58 -2.61 -15.26 16.40
C THR A 58 -3.94 -14.53 16.24
N SER A 59 -4.04 -13.56 15.32
CA SER A 59 -5.27 -12.83 15.08
C SER A 59 -6.35 -13.74 14.51
N ILE A 60 -7.56 -13.58 15.03
CA ILE A 60 -8.76 -14.28 14.56
C ILE A 60 -9.32 -13.61 13.29
N ASN A 61 -8.94 -12.35 13.04
CA ASN A 61 -9.46 -11.57 11.93
C ASN A 61 -8.67 -11.85 10.66
N LYS A 62 -9.40 -12.19 9.59
CA LYS A 62 -8.83 -12.44 8.25
C LYS A 62 -8.28 -11.17 7.60
N GLU A 63 -8.81 -10.01 7.98
CA GLU A 63 -8.36 -8.71 7.50
C GLU A 63 -7.96 -7.86 8.71
N LEU A 64 -6.81 -7.19 8.60
CA LEU A 64 -6.16 -6.49 9.68
C LEU A 64 -5.97 -5.02 9.31
N SER A 65 -6.50 -4.15 10.16
CA SER A 65 -6.21 -2.71 10.22
C SER A 65 -4.90 -2.44 10.96
N LEU A 66 -4.36 -1.23 10.82
CA LEU A 66 -3.18 -0.83 11.59
C LEU A 66 -3.47 -0.76 13.10
N GLU A 67 -4.68 -0.39 13.51
CA GLU A 67 -5.12 -0.45 14.91
C GLU A 67 -4.99 -1.86 15.49
N GLU A 68 -5.45 -2.87 14.73
CA GLU A 68 -5.34 -4.26 15.17
C GLU A 68 -3.88 -4.69 15.21
N ILE A 69 -3.08 -4.35 14.20
CA ILE A 69 -1.66 -4.69 14.18
C ILE A 69 -0.92 -4.04 15.36
N GLU A 70 -1.15 -2.75 15.64
CA GLU A 70 -0.57 -2.05 16.80
C GLU A 70 -0.93 -2.78 18.10
N ALA A 71 -2.17 -3.22 18.24
CA ALA A 71 -2.64 -3.89 19.45
C ALA A 71 -1.99 -5.26 19.72
N PHE A 72 -1.54 -5.96 18.68
CA PHE A 72 -0.87 -7.26 18.83
C PHE A 72 0.65 -7.16 19.03
N LEU A 73 1.25 -5.98 18.79
CA LEU A 73 2.70 -5.82 18.84
C LEU A 73 3.17 -5.25 20.17
N PRO A 74 4.29 -5.74 20.73
CA PRO A 74 4.92 -5.12 21.89
C PRO A 74 5.76 -3.91 21.48
N ASP A 75 6.03 -3.02 22.44
CA ASP A 75 7.00 -1.94 22.24
C ASP A 75 8.41 -2.48 21.94
N PRO A 76 9.21 -1.79 21.09
CA PRO A 76 8.90 -0.52 20.41
C PRO A 76 8.18 -0.69 19.06
N LEU A 77 7.73 -1.89 18.71
CA LEU A 77 7.11 -2.16 17.40
C LEU A 77 5.72 -1.51 17.30
N ALA A 78 4.98 -1.42 18.40
CA ALA A 78 3.70 -0.72 18.45
C ALA A 78 3.86 0.77 18.07
N ASP A 79 4.91 1.46 18.56
CA ASP A 79 5.19 2.86 18.22
C ASP A 79 5.38 3.09 16.72
N ILE A 80 5.97 2.12 16.02
CA ILE A 80 6.14 2.18 14.56
C ILE A 80 4.78 2.14 13.86
N ILE A 81 3.88 1.27 14.33
CA ILE A 81 2.52 1.19 13.78
C ILE A 81 1.71 2.44 14.13
N LYS A 82 1.85 2.96 15.35
CA LYS A 82 1.27 4.24 15.76
C LYS A 82 1.74 5.38 14.85
N TYR A 83 3.02 5.38 14.45
CA TYR A 83 3.54 6.32 13.45
C TYR A 83 2.88 6.14 12.08
N LEU A 84 2.69 4.91 11.59
CA LEU A 84 2.03 4.65 10.31
C LEU A 84 0.56 5.09 10.29
N ARG A 85 -0.17 4.91 11.39
CA ARG A 85 -1.57 5.36 11.53
C ARG A 85 -1.74 6.86 11.32
N LYS A 86 -0.67 7.66 11.43
CA LYS A 86 -0.71 9.07 11.09
C LYS A 86 -1.08 9.35 9.64
N TYR A 87 -0.77 8.40 8.76
CA TYR A 87 -0.96 8.52 7.32
C TYR A 87 -2.07 7.61 6.78
N PHE A 88 -2.30 6.45 7.39
CA PHE A 88 -3.29 5.46 6.94
C PHE A 88 -4.49 5.37 7.89
N TRP A 89 -5.36 6.37 7.87
CA TRP A 89 -6.50 6.48 8.79
C TRP A 89 -7.86 6.64 8.09
N LEU A 90 -7.89 6.65 6.76
CA LEU A 90 -9.16 6.76 6.02
C LEU A 90 -9.82 5.40 5.89
N ASP A 91 -11.10 5.31 6.22
CA ASP A 91 -11.93 4.12 5.96
C ASP A 91 -12.53 4.14 4.54
N LYS A 92 -11.79 4.70 3.58
CA LYS A 92 -12.18 4.82 2.17
C LYS A 92 -10.94 4.59 1.30
N PRO A 93 -11.08 3.99 0.11
CA PRO A 93 -9.96 3.60 -0.76
C PRO A 93 -9.30 4.81 -1.47
N LEU A 94 -8.93 5.83 -0.70
CA LEU A 94 -8.05 6.90 -1.14
C LEU A 94 -6.63 6.48 -0.76
N TYR A 95 -5.72 6.54 -1.73
CA TYR A 95 -4.35 6.13 -1.55
C TYR A 95 -3.41 7.24 -1.99
N THR A 96 -2.26 7.27 -1.32
CA THR A 96 -1.13 8.12 -1.66
C THR A 96 0.13 7.35 -1.36
N ILE A 97 1.16 7.54 -2.19
CA ILE A 97 2.50 7.07 -1.85
C ILE A 97 3.12 8.10 -0.90
N ILE A 98 3.44 7.67 0.31
CA ILE A 98 4.02 8.54 1.33
C ILE A 98 5.56 8.53 1.16
N PRO A 99 6.20 9.70 1.02
CA PRO A 99 7.66 9.77 0.95
C PRO A 99 8.33 9.16 2.18
N GLY A 100 9.33 8.31 1.96
CA GLY A 100 10.02 7.55 3.01
C GLY A 100 9.25 6.32 3.53
N LEU A 101 8.06 6.05 2.99
CA LEU A 101 7.23 4.88 3.26
C LEU A 101 6.74 4.26 1.95
N GLU A 102 7.57 4.32 0.91
CA GLU A 102 7.19 3.93 -0.44
C GLU A 102 6.74 2.46 -0.51
N ASN A 103 7.46 1.55 0.14
CA ASN A 103 7.15 0.12 0.12
C ASN A 103 5.94 -0.22 0.98
N THR A 104 5.78 0.46 2.11
CA THR A 104 4.61 0.29 2.99
C THR A 104 3.35 0.81 2.30
N SER A 105 3.46 1.95 1.61
CA SER A 105 2.39 2.50 0.77
C SER A 105 2.03 1.55 -0.38
N LEU A 106 3.03 0.89 -0.98
CA LEU A 106 2.81 -0.10 -2.03
C LEU A 106 2.03 -1.32 -1.52
N VAL A 107 2.42 -1.88 -0.37
CA VAL A 107 1.69 -3.02 0.23
C VAL A 107 0.28 -2.64 0.65
N SER A 108 0.04 -1.39 1.06
CA SER A 108 -1.31 -0.93 1.37
C SER A 108 -2.29 -1.07 0.19
N LEU A 109 -1.79 -1.13 -1.06
CA LEU A 109 -2.65 -1.34 -2.23
C LEU A 109 -3.35 -2.70 -2.23
N LEU A 110 -2.84 -3.71 -1.50
CA LEU A 110 -3.52 -4.99 -1.37
C LEU A 110 -4.89 -4.88 -0.69
N SER A 111 -5.16 -3.76 -0.01
CA SER A 111 -6.49 -3.40 0.49
C SER A 111 -7.50 -3.13 -0.64
N LEU A 112 -7.05 -2.98 -1.89
CA LEU A 112 -7.89 -2.85 -3.07
C LEU A 112 -8.32 -4.19 -3.67
N CYS A 113 -7.82 -5.35 -3.21
CA CYS A 113 -8.20 -6.65 -3.77
C CYS A 113 -9.73 -6.86 -3.75
N SER A 114 -10.41 -6.36 -2.72
CA SER A 114 -11.88 -6.46 -2.59
C SER A 114 -12.66 -5.26 -3.15
N SER A 115 -11.97 -4.26 -3.71
CA SER A 115 -12.61 -3.06 -4.27
C SER A 115 -13.17 -3.31 -5.67
N LYS A 116 -14.06 -2.42 -6.15
CA LYS A 116 -14.59 -2.43 -7.52
C LYS A 116 -13.70 -1.75 -8.56
N ALA A 117 -12.56 -1.20 -8.14
CA ALA A 117 -11.61 -0.61 -9.08
C ALA A 117 -11.12 -1.68 -10.05
N GLU A 118 -10.91 -1.34 -11.31
CA GLU A 118 -10.35 -2.23 -12.33
C GLU A 118 -8.87 -1.90 -12.54
N TYR A 119 -8.55 -0.60 -12.64
CA TYR A 119 -7.19 -0.12 -12.85
C TYR A 119 -6.61 0.52 -11.60
N ILE A 120 -5.29 0.37 -11.40
CA ILE A 120 -4.55 1.05 -10.35
C ILE A 120 -3.34 1.73 -10.99
N LEU A 121 -3.37 3.07 -11.07
CA LEU A 121 -2.28 3.85 -11.64
C LEU A 121 -1.31 4.28 -10.53
N VAL A 122 -0.13 3.65 -10.51
CA VAL A 122 0.92 3.82 -9.50
C VAL A 122 2.08 4.63 -10.07
N PRO A 123 2.51 5.75 -9.46
CA PRO A 123 3.75 6.41 -9.87
C PRO A 123 4.96 5.57 -9.48
N TYR A 124 5.86 5.33 -10.43
CA TYR A 124 7.13 4.66 -10.16
C TYR A 124 8.02 5.49 -9.23
N LYS A 125 8.60 4.82 -8.23
CA LYS A 125 9.60 5.35 -7.32
C LYS A 125 10.82 4.45 -7.37
N GLN A 126 12.01 5.05 -7.42
CA GLN A 126 13.27 4.30 -7.41
C GLN A 126 13.49 3.53 -6.10
N GLN A 127 12.82 3.96 -5.03
CA GLN A 127 12.88 3.38 -3.69
C GLN A 127 12.05 2.09 -3.54
N TYR A 128 11.24 1.72 -4.55
CA TYR A 128 10.48 0.47 -4.48
C TYR A 128 11.43 -0.74 -4.53
N ASP A 129 11.22 -1.68 -3.60
CA ASP A 129 11.76 -3.02 -3.70
C ASP A 129 11.10 -3.72 -4.90
N THR A 130 11.90 -4.08 -5.89
CA THR A 130 11.41 -4.64 -7.17
C THR A 130 10.73 -5.99 -7.00
N LYS A 131 11.18 -6.81 -6.05
CA LYS A 131 10.55 -8.11 -5.77
C LYS A 131 9.20 -7.90 -5.09
N LEU A 132 9.13 -6.99 -4.14
CA LEU A 132 7.89 -6.64 -3.45
C LEU A 132 6.88 -6.05 -4.44
N LEU A 133 7.31 -5.14 -5.32
CA LEU A 133 6.48 -4.60 -6.40
C LEU A 133 5.91 -5.71 -7.28
N SER A 134 6.76 -6.61 -7.78
CA SER A 134 6.30 -7.75 -8.58
C SER A 134 5.27 -8.59 -7.82
N THR A 135 5.53 -8.95 -6.56
CA THR A 135 4.60 -9.78 -5.77
C THR A 135 3.27 -9.07 -5.49
N VAL A 136 3.29 -7.77 -5.18
CA VAL A 136 2.07 -6.98 -4.98
C VAL A 136 1.26 -6.89 -6.27
N THR A 137 1.93 -6.65 -7.41
CA THR A 137 1.29 -6.67 -8.74
C THR A 137 0.61 -8.01 -9.01
N ASP A 138 1.34 -9.12 -8.84
CA ASP A 138 0.78 -10.46 -9.09
C ASP A 138 -0.47 -10.73 -8.24
N ILE A 139 -0.47 -10.33 -6.96
CA ILE A 139 -1.62 -10.52 -6.07
C ILE A 139 -2.82 -9.67 -6.51
N LEU A 140 -2.59 -8.43 -6.92
CA LEU A 140 -3.63 -7.54 -7.42
C LEU A 140 -4.22 -8.06 -8.74
N GLU A 141 -3.37 -8.50 -9.66
CA GLU A 141 -3.79 -9.09 -10.94
C GLU A 141 -4.60 -10.36 -10.75
N ASN A 142 -4.18 -11.24 -9.83
CA ASN A 142 -4.97 -12.42 -9.46
C ASN A 142 -6.34 -12.09 -8.85
N SER A 143 -6.52 -10.86 -8.33
CA SER A 143 -7.82 -10.34 -7.87
C SER A 143 -8.62 -9.62 -8.96
N GLY A 144 -8.15 -9.65 -10.21
CA GLY A 144 -8.80 -9.03 -11.37
C GLY A 144 -8.50 -7.54 -11.55
N LYS A 145 -7.33 -7.07 -11.09
CA LYS A 145 -6.90 -5.66 -11.21
C LYS A 145 -5.75 -5.50 -12.17
N GLU A 146 -5.76 -4.42 -12.94
CA GLU A 146 -4.64 -4.06 -13.80
C GLU A 146 -3.82 -2.95 -13.15
N LEU A 147 -2.55 -3.25 -12.87
CA LEU A 147 -1.62 -2.28 -12.31
C LEU A 147 -0.86 -1.56 -13.43
N LEU A 148 -1.11 -0.27 -13.56
CA LEU A 148 -0.44 0.59 -14.53
C LEU A 148 0.64 1.40 -13.82
N LEU A 149 1.90 1.13 -14.16
CA LEU A 149 3.04 1.83 -13.58
C LEU A 149 3.36 3.10 -14.39
N GLN A 150 3.14 4.27 -13.81
CA GLN A 150 3.47 5.54 -14.42
C GLN A 150 4.96 5.87 -14.21
N ILE A 151 5.73 5.83 -15.30
CA ILE A 151 7.16 6.14 -15.29
C ILE A 151 7.36 7.53 -15.93
N PRO A 152 7.91 8.53 -15.19
CA PRO A 152 8.09 9.87 -15.74
C PRO A 152 9.16 9.94 -16.83
N LYS A 153 10.18 9.07 -16.74
CA LYS A 153 11.23 8.95 -17.75
C LYS A 153 11.78 7.54 -17.77
N LEU A 154 11.74 6.90 -18.94
CA LEU A 154 12.36 5.60 -19.13
C LEU A 154 13.87 5.80 -19.35
N THR A 155 14.67 5.20 -18.47
CA THR A 155 16.13 5.24 -18.51
C THR A 155 16.70 3.83 -18.43
N TYR A 156 18.01 3.66 -18.59
CA TYR A 156 18.65 2.35 -18.40
C TYR A 156 18.38 1.77 -17.00
N GLN A 157 18.25 2.63 -15.97
CA GLN A 157 17.95 2.21 -14.60
C GLN A 157 16.55 1.61 -14.47
N THR A 158 15.58 2.05 -15.26
CA THR A 158 14.19 1.56 -15.24
C THR A 158 13.91 0.51 -16.31
N ALA A 159 14.89 0.17 -17.13
CA ALA A 159 14.72 -0.78 -18.24
C ALA A 159 14.35 -2.19 -17.77
N HIS A 160 14.75 -2.57 -16.55
CA HIS A 160 14.39 -3.86 -15.94
C HIS A 160 12.87 -4.04 -15.78
N LEU A 161 12.09 -2.95 -15.64
CA LEU A 161 10.63 -2.99 -15.48
C LEU A 161 9.93 -3.55 -16.73
N LEU A 162 10.56 -3.37 -17.89
CA LEU A 162 10.02 -3.81 -19.19
C LEU A 162 10.01 -5.33 -19.34
N GLN A 163 10.82 -6.06 -18.56
CA GLN A 163 10.92 -7.52 -18.66
C GLN A 163 9.61 -8.23 -18.32
N HIS A 164 8.76 -7.59 -17.53
CA HIS A 164 7.47 -8.12 -17.08
C HIS A 164 6.29 -7.31 -17.62
N THR A 165 6.53 -6.39 -18.58
CA THR A 165 5.52 -5.49 -19.10
C THR A 165 4.86 -6.10 -20.34
N GLN A 166 3.53 -6.25 -20.31
CA GLN A 166 2.74 -6.69 -21.47
C GLN A 166 2.34 -5.52 -22.37
N GLU A 167 2.14 -4.33 -21.79
CA GLU A 167 1.69 -3.15 -22.52
C GLU A 167 2.47 -1.89 -22.12
N ILE A 168 2.85 -1.08 -23.11
CA ILE A 168 3.50 0.21 -22.90
C ILE A 168 2.63 1.30 -23.52
N TRP A 169 2.14 2.21 -22.70
CA TRP A 169 1.30 3.32 -23.13
C TRP A 169 2.14 4.59 -23.25
N ILE A 170 2.18 5.18 -24.44
CA ILE A 170 3.00 6.37 -24.73
C ILE A 170 2.13 7.61 -24.62
N GLY A 171 2.29 8.34 -23.51
CA GLY A 171 1.57 9.58 -23.28
C GLY A 171 2.08 10.78 -24.09
N PRO A 172 1.33 11.90 -24.06
CA PRO A 172 1.63 13.12 -24.82
C PRO A 172 2.98 13.78 -24.49
N GLU A 173 3.48 13.58 -23.26
CA GLU A 173 4.70 14.21 -22.77
C GLU A 173 5.90 13.24 -22.75
N ALA A 174 5.77 12.08 -23.40
CA ALA A 174 6.82 11.06 -23.39
C ALA A 174 8.07 11.50 -24.17
N ASP A 175 9.25 11.26 -23.59
CA ASP A 175 10.54 11.44 -24.27
C ASP A 175 10.80 10.26 -25.23
N LEU A 176 10.26 10.35 -26.45
CA LEU A 176 10.43 9.32 -27.48
C LEU A 176 11.91 9.05 -27.78
N GLN A 177 12.77 10.07 -27.72
CA GLN A 177 14.21 9.89 -27.98
C GLN A 177 14.89 9.06 -26.90
N ALA A 178 14.47 9.18 -25.64
CA ALA A 178 14.93 8.30 -24.58
C ALA A 178 14.43 6.86 -24.77
N LEU A 179 13.18 6.67 -25.21
CA LEU A 179 12.60 5.36 -25.51
C LEU A 179 13.37 4.64 -26.62
N LEU A 180 13.65 5.32 -27.74
CA LEU A 180 14.38 4.76 -28.88
C LEU A 180 15.82 4.32 -28.53
N LYS A 181 16.44 4.89 -27.51
CA LYS A 181 17.80 4.51 -27.08
C LYS A 181 17.82 3.20 -26.31
N LEU A 182 16.68 2.73 -25.82
CA LEU A 182 16.57 1.51 -25.07
C LEU A 182 16.37 0.38 -26.09
N ARG A 183 17.45 -0.37 -26.35
CA ARG A 183 17.59 -1.40 -27.41
C ARG A 183 16.66 -2.63 -27.29
N PHE A 184 15.55 -2.53 -26.56
CA PHE A 184 14.59 -3.62 -26.39
C PHE A 184 13.49 -3.61 -27.46
N LEU A 185 13.23 -2.44 -28.08
CA LEU A 185 12.32 -2.32 -29.20
C LEU A 185 13.04 -2.79 -30.47
N GLN A 186 12.38 -3.63 -31.28
CA GLN A 186 12.94 -4.03 -32.58
C GLN A 186 13.05 -2.80 -33.50
N PRO A 187 14.01 -2.75 -34.45
CA PRO A 187 14.18 -1.60 -35.35
C PRO A 187 12.95 -1.21 -36.18
N ALA A 188 12.00 -2.13 -36.38
CA ALA A 188 10.72 -1.85 -37.03
C ALA A 188 9.79 -1.02 -36.12
N VAL A 189 9.74 -1.37 -34.84
CA VAL A 189 8.94 -0.70 -33.80
C VAL A 189 9.46 0.72 -33.54
N GLU A 190 10.78 0.91 -33.64
CA GLU A 190 11.41 2.25 -33.53
C GLU A 190 10.90 3.25 -34.60
N ARG A 191 10.49 2.77 -35.78
CA ARG A 191 10.04 3.65 -36.89
C ARG A 191 8.57 4.06 -36.78
N GLU A 192 7.78 3.29 -36.05
CA GLU A 192 6.34 3.47 -35.88
C GLU A 192 5.98 4.04 -34.49
N LEU A 193 7.00 4.27 -33.65
CA LEU A 193 6.85 4.80 -32.30
C LEU A 193 6.44 6.28 -32.33
N GLU A 194 5.22 6.57 -31.91
CA GLU A 194 4.67 7.92 -31.83
C GLU A 194 4.02 8.17 -30.46
N LEU A 195 3.71 9.43 -30.15
CA LEU A 195 2.88 9.78 -29.00
C LEU A 195 1.47 9.23 -29.20
N TYR A 196 0.74 9.00 -28.10
CA TYR A 196 -0.63 8.46 -28.14
C TYR A 196 -0.73 7.06 -28.77
N LYS A 197 0.34 6.27 -28.65
CA LYS A 197 0.38 4.88 -29.09
C LYS A 197 0.43 3.94 -27.90
N LYS A 198 -0.07 2.73 -28.11
CA LYS A 198 0.06 1.58 -27.21
C LYS A 198 0.92 0.53 -27.90
N ILE A 199 1.93 0.02 -27.19
CA ILE A 199 2.73 -1.12 -27.64
C ILE A 199 2.27 -2.33 -26.85
N VAL A 200 1.82 -3.38 -27.54
CA VAL A 200 1.49 -4.69 -26.95
C VAL A 200 2.64 -5.65 -27.22
N VAL A 201 3.16 -6.28 -26.17
CA VAL A 201 4.23 -7.27 -26.22
C VAL A 201 3.60 -8.66 -26.38
N GLY A 202 3.73 -9.24 -27.57
CA GLY A 202 3.25 -10.58 -27.88
C GLY A 202 4.14 -11.70 -27.32
N SER A 203 3.60 -12.91 -27.25
CA SER A 203 4.22 -14.09 -26.64
C SER A 203 5.54 -14.55 -27.29
N GLU A 204 5.83 -14.13 -28.53
CA GLU A 204 7.06 -14.45 -29.25
C GLU A 204 8.06 -13.27 -29.32
N GLY A 205 7.84 -12.22 -28.52
CA GLY A 205 8.67 -11.00 -28.54
C GLY A 205 8.40 -10.12 -29.78
N HIS A 206 7.32 -10.40 -30.51
CA HIS A 206 6.75 -9.49 -31.49
C HIS A 206 5.98 -8.38 -30.80
N TYR A 207 6.05 -7.18 -31.35
CA TYR A 207 5.35 -6.02 -30.84
C TYR A 207 4.26 -5.60 -31.81
N ILE A 208 3.09 -5.27 -31.28
CA ILE A 208 2.00 -4.66 -32.04
C ILE A 208 1.87 -3.22 -31.55
N ILE A 209 1.85 -2.26 -32.47
CA ILE A 209 1.60 -0.85 -32.16
C ILE A 209 0.16 -0.54 -32.55
N GLU A 210 -0.59 0.00 -31.61
CA GLU A 210 -1.99 0.38 -31.76
C GLU A 210 -2.17 1.85 -31.40
N ASP A 211 -3.19 2.48 -31.99
CA ASP A 211 -3.64 3.81 -31.55
C ASP A 211 -4.25 3.70 -30.16
N LEU A 212 -3.85 4.61 -29.27
CA LEU A 212 -4.34 4.66 -27.90
C LEU A 212 -5.37 5.78 -27.77
N ASP A 213 -6.63 5.44 -28.02
CA ASP A 213 -7.77 6.37 -27.96
C ASP A 213 -8.29 6.51 -26.51
N ILE A 214 -7.70 7.47 -25.78
CA ILE A 214 -8.01 7.75 -24.39
C ILE A 214 -7.79 9.23 -24.11
N GLU A 215 -8.63 9.79 -23.24
CA GLU A 215 -8.48 11.15 -22.75
C GLU A 215 -7.25 11.27 -21.82
N TRP A 216 -6.45 12.31 -22.05
CA TRP A 216 -5.28 12.64 -21.23
C TRP A 216 -5.52 13.91 -20.45
N ILE A 217 -5.22 13.86 -19.16
CA ILE A 217 -5.48 14.96 -18.22
C ILE A 217 -4.22 15.38 -17.49
N GLU A 218 -4.15 16.66 -17.14
CA GLU A 218 -3.04 17.25 -16.41
C GLU A 218 -3.06 16.79 -14.94
N LYS A 219 -1.89 16.44 -14.41
CA LYS A 219 -1.72 16.09 -13.01
C LYS A 219 -1.85 17.35 -12.15
N LYS A 220 -2.64 17.29 -11.08
CA LYS A 220 -2.79 18.40 -10.14
C LYS A 220 -1.98 18.15 -8.87
N PRO A 221 -1.40 19.19 -8.24
CA PRO A 221 -0.70 19.05 -6.98
C PRO A 221 -1.68 18.63 -5.87
N TYR A 222 -1.21 17.82 -4.93
CA TYR A 222 -1.96 17.39 -3.76
C TYR A 222 -1.09 17.42 -2.51
N ARG A 223 -1.74 17.44 -1.35
CA ARG A 223 -1.10 17.38 -0.04
C ARG A 223 -1.45 16.06 0.65
N ILE A 224 -0.42 15.42 1.19
CA ILE A 224 -0.59 14.28 2.10
C ILE A 224 -1.03 14.82 3.46
N LEU A 225 -2.16 14.33 3.95
CA LEU A 225 -2.67 14.64 5.27
C LEU A 225 -2.01 13.74 6.31
N VAL A 226 -1.70 14.36 7.45
CA VAL A 226 -1.18 13.70 8.63
C VAL A 226 -2.14 13.99 9.76
N LYS A 227 -2.54 12.96 10.51
CA LYS A 227 -3.44 13.07 11.66
C LYS A 227 -2.82 12.38 12.84
N GLU A 228 -2.85 12.98 14.03
CA GLU A 228 -2.40 12.25 15.23
C GLU A 228 -3.35 11.07 15.52
N PRO A 229 -2.82 9.86 15.80
CA PRO A 229 -3.64 8.68 15.99
C PRO A 229 -4.41 8.82 17.31
N SER A 230 -5.67 8.40 17.33
CA SER A 230 -6.40 8.24 18.58
C SER A 230 -5.89 7.02 19.34
N GLU A 231 -5.93 7.09 20.66
CA GLU A 231 -5.64 5.93 21.52
C GLU A 231 -6.51 4.73 21.16
N ILE A 232 -5.93 3.54 21.29
CA ILE A 232 -6.58 2.29 20.93
C ILE A 232 -7.49 1.82 22.06
N ASP A 233 -8.74 1.53 21.73
CA ASP A 233 -9.62 0.79 22.62
C ASP A 233 -9.39 -0.72 22.44
N TYR A 234 -8.41 -1.24 23.18
CA TYR A 234 -8.00 -2.65 23.15
C TYR A 234 -9.16 -3.60 23.47
N LEU A 235 -10.07 -3.21 24.37
CA LEU A 235 -11.21 -4.03 24.75
C LEU A 235 -12.20 -4.17 23.59
N SER A 236 -12.50 -3.05 22.92
CA SER A 236 -13.35 -3.05 21.73
C SER A 236 -12.76 -3.88 20.60
N LEU A 237 -11.44 -3.81 20.37
CA LEU A 237 -10.76 -4.56 19.32
C LEU A 237 -10.77 -6.08 19.58
N VAL A 238 -10.45 -6.51 20.79
CA VAL A 238 -10.29 -7.94 21.12
C VAL A 238 -11.64 -8.63 21.33
N PHE A 239 -12.59 -7.97 22.01
CA PHE A 239 -13.83 -8.61 22.44
C PHE A 239 -15.06 -8.21 21.63
N GLY A 240 -14.95 -7.18 20.78
CA GLY A 240 -16.07 -6.57 20.08
C GLY A 240 -16.83 -5.57 20.96
N LYS A 241 -17.31 -4.49 20.34
CA LYS A 241 -17.98 -3.36 21.01
C LYS A 241 -19.16 -3.77 21.90
N ASP A 242 -19.86 -4.82 21.53
CA ASP A 242 -21.04 -5.36 22.23
C ASP A 242 -20.70 -6.03 23.56
N LYS A 243 -19.45 -6.45 23.77
CA LYS A 243 -19.01 -7.18 24.97
C LYS A 243 -18.16 -6.35 25.92
N VAL A 244 -17.71 -5.16 25.50
CA VAL A 244 -16.82 -4.29 26.28
C VAL A 244 -17.37 -4.01 27.68
N SER A 245 -18.65 -3.64 27.80
CA SER A 245 -19.28 -3.33 29.08
C SER A 245 -19.26 -4.52 30.05
N ARG A 246 -19.51 -5.72 29.53
CA ARG A 246 -19.50 -6.97 30.31
C ARG A 246 -18.06 -7.35 30.71
N VAL A 247 -17.11 -7.24 29.80
CA VAL A 247 -15.69 -7.54 30.09
C VAL A 247 -15.12 -6.55 31.09
N ALA A 248 -15.40 -5.25 30.94
CA ALA A 248 -14.99 -4.22 31.90
C ALA A 248 -15.59 -4.46 33.29
N ALA A 249 -16.85 -4.90 33.37
CA ALA A 249 -17.48 -5.28 34.64
C ALA A 249 -16.78 -6.48 35.30
N LEU A 250 -16.50 -7.54 34.53
CA LEU A 250 -15.79 -8.73 35.03
C LEU A 250 -14.37 -8.40 35.48
N LEU A 251 -13.63 -7.58 34.72
CA LEU A 251 -12.31 -7.10 35.11
C LEU A 251 -12.39 -6.26 36.40
N SER A 252 -13.38 -5.38 36.53
CA SER A 252 -13.58 -4.59 37.74
C SER A 252 -13.90 -5.48 38.96
N GLU A 253 -14.70 -6.53 38.79
CA GLU A 253 -15.00 -7.50 39.85
C GLU A 253 -13.76 -8.31 40.23
N LEU A 254 -12.98 -8.78 39.25
CA LEU A 254 -11.71 -9.46 39.47
C LEU A 254 -10.75 -8.56 40.29
N ILE A 255 -10.59 -7.29 39.89
CA ILE A 255 -9.77 -6.31 40.61
C ILE A 255 -10.30 -6.07 42.03
N LYS A 256 -11.61 -6.05 42.24
CA LYS A 256 -12.18 -5.89 43.60
C LYS A 256 -11.94 -7.12 44.47
N SER A 257 -11.98 -8.31 43.88
CA SER A 257 -11.79 -9.60 44.56
C SER A 257 -10.33 -10.00 44.77
N SER A 258 -9.39 -9.34 44.07
CA SER A 258 -7.96 -9.68 44.12
C SER A 258 -7.26 -9.17 45.38
N SER A 259 -6.13 -9.81 45.70
CA SER A 259 -5.29 -9.50 46.85
C SER A 259 -4.70 -8.09 46.77
N LEU A 260 -4.27 -7.53 47.90
CA LEU A 260 -3.71 -6.18 47.98
C LEU A 260 -2.49 -5.99 47.04
N THR A 261 -1.71 -7.05 46.83
CA THR A 261 -0.56 -7.08 45.92
C THR A 261 -0.97 -7.04 44.44
N GLU A 262 -2.04 -7.74 44.07
CA GLU A 262 -2.59 -7.73 42.71
C GLU A 262 -3.28 -6.41 42.39
N LYS A 263 -4.00 -5.82 43.35
CA LYS A 263 -4.58 -4.48 43.23
C LYS A 263 -3.51 -3.42 42.95
N ASN A 264 -2.41 -3.45 43.70
CA ASN A 264 -1.27 -2.56 43.46
C ASN A 264 -0.63 -2.78 42.08
N PHE A 265 -0.59 -4.02 41.57
CA PHE A 265 -0.09 -4.30 40.23
C PHE A 265 -1.03 -3.80 39.12
N PHE A 266 -2.35 -3.94 39.29
CA PHE A 266 -3.34 -3.39 38.36
C PHE A 266 -3.35 -1.86 38.36
N ASP A 267 -3.21 -1.23 39.53
CA ASP A 267 -3.08 0.23 39.62
C ASP A 267 -1.78 0.72 38.95
N LEU A 268 -0.68 -0.03 39.07
CA LEU A 268 0.59 0.28 38.42
C LEU A 268 0.54 0.10 36.89
N ILE A 269 -0.21 -0.89 36.39
CA ILE A 269 -0.52 -1.02 34.96
C ILE A 269 -1.40 0.15 34.48
N ARG A 270 -2.40 0.56 35.27
CA ARG A 270 -3.31 1.65 34.92
C ARG A 270 -2.61 3.02 34.88
N ASP A 271 -1.56 3.20 35.68
CA ASP A 271 -0.76 4.43 35.70
C ASP A 271 0.33 4.46 34.60
N LEU A 272 0.63 3.33 33.96
CA LEU A 272 1.60 3.23 32.87
C LEU A 272 1.02 3.46 31.47
N GLY A 273 -0.32 3.57 31.35
CA GLY A 273 -1.03 3.81 30.09
C GLY A 273 -1.96 2.68 29.71
#